data_AF-A0A6F8ZXB3-F1
#
_entry.id   AF-A0A6F8ZXB3-F1
#
_cell.length_a   1.000
_cell.length_b   1.000
_cell.length_c   1.000
_cell.angle_alpha   90.00
_cell.angle_beta   90.00
_cell.angle_gamma   90.00
#
_symmetry.space_group_name_H-M   'P 1'
#
loop_
_entity.id
_entity.type
_entity.pdbx_description
1 polymer ?
#
loop_
_entity_poly.entity_id
_entity_poly.type
_entity_poly.pdbx_seq_one_letter_code
_entity_poly.pdbx_strand_id
1 'polypeptide(L)'
;MAAQMATTKVPEVRDITRIERIGAHSHIRGLGLDDALEPRQVSQGMVGQLASRRAAGLILEMIKDGHIAGRARRLRSLKEKWWRYRLTGQPLERDVITIDKATGKISKLGRSFTRARDYDAMGAQTQFVQCPEGELQKRKEVVHTVSLHEIDVINSRTQGFLALFSGDTGEIKSEVREQINAKVSEWREEGKAEIIPGSPHGIPIDLLDRLLIIATSPYTEKETRQILKIRCEEEDVELSEEAHTVLTRIGQETSLRYAIQLISTAGLVCRKRRGTEVQVEDIKRVYSLFLDESRSSQYMKEYQDSYLFNETTQPTMDTS
;
A
#
# COMPACT_ATOMS: atom_id res chain seq x y z
N MET A 1 24.46 -73.91 1.19
CA MET A 1 24.59 -72.53 0.67
C MET A 1 23.74 -71.61 1.54
N ALA A 2 24.36 -70.89 2.47
CA ALA A 2 23.67 -69.91 3.32
C ALA A 2 23.84 -68.53 2.66
N ALA A 3 22.73 -67.91 2.25
CA ALA A 3 22.73 -66.59 1.65
C ALA A 3 22.98 -65.52 2.73
N GLN A 4 24.07 -64.78 2.60
CA GLN A 4 24.35 -63.59 3.41
C GLN A 4 23.35 -62.48 3.04
N MET A 5 22.53 -62.06 4.00
CA MET A 5 21.70 -60.86 3.88
C MET A 5 22.61 -59.63 4.00
N ALA A 6 22.79 -58.92 2.89
CA ALA A 6 23.43 -57.62 2.89
C ALA A 6 22.52 -56.61 3.59
N THR A 7 22.97 -56.07 4.73
CA THR A 7 22.33 -54.95 5.41
C THR A 7 22.52 -53.68 4.57
N THR A 8 21.45 -53.25 3.90
CA THR A 8 21.37 -51.93 3.27
C THR A 8 21.40 -50.84 4.34
N LYS A 9 22.52 -50.12 4.42
CA LYS A 9 22.61 -48.89 5.20
C LYS A 9 21.70 -47.85 4.54
N VAL A 10 20.67 -47.42 5.26
CA VAL A 10 19.84 -46.27 4.89
C VAL A 10 20.74 -45.03 4.95
N PRO A 11 20.84 -44.23 3.88
CA PRO A 11 21.57 -42.97 3.95
C PRO A 11 20.81 -42.01 4.88
N GLU A 12 21.53 -41.45 5.87
CA GLU A 12 21.03 -40.37 6.71
C GLU A 12 20.48 -39.25 5.82
N VAL A 13 19.18 -38.97 6.00
CA VAL A 13 18.49 -37.88 5.34
C VAL A 13 19.12 -36.58 5.82
N ARG A 14 19.98 -36.02 4.98
CA ARG A 14 20.52 -34.67 5.13
C ARG A 14 19.38 -33.68 5.36
N ASP A 15 19.52 -32.92 6.43
CA ASP A 15 18.91 -31.62 6.72
C ASP A 15 17.68 -31.28 5.88
N ILE A 16 16.52 -31.64 6.42
CA ILE A 16 15.25 -31.07 6.01
C ILE A 16 15.29 -29.60 6.42
N THR A 17 15.93 -28.77 5.61
CA THR A 17 15.82 -27.32 5.73
C THR A 17 14.35 -27.01 5.53
N ARG A 18 13.65 -26.69 6.64
CA ARG A 18 12.32 -26.10 6.58
C ARG A 18 12.38 -24.97 5.55
N ILE A 19 11.37 -24.90 4.68
CA ILE A 19 11.28 -23.95 3.55
C ILE A 19 11.18 -22.48 4.03
N GLU A 20 11.28 -22.23 5.33
CA GLU A 20 11.40 -20.91 5.92
C GLU A 20 12.86 -20.44 5.80
N ARG A 21 13.14 -19.72 4.71
CA ARG A 21 14.42 -19.02 4.54
C ARG A 21 14.50 -17.86 5.52
N ILE A 22 15.69 -17.62 6.06
CA ILE A 22 15.98 -16.44 6.88
C ILE A 22 15.66 -15.20 6.03
N GLY A 23 14.66 -14.44 6.48
CA GLY A 23 14.15 -13.28 5.78
C GLY A 23 14.43 -12.00 6.55
N ALA A 24 14.22 -10.85 5.90
CA ALA A 24 14.36 -9.55 6.55
C ALA A 24 13.45 -9.37 7.78
N HIS A 25 12.52 -10.26 8.08
CA HIS A 25 11.66 -10.18 9.26
C HIS A 25 11.57 -11.49 10.07
N SER A 26 12.40 -12.50 9.80
CA SER A 26 12.29 -13.81 10.50
C SER A 26 12.53 -13.73 12.00
N HIS A 27 13.43 -12.84 12.43
CA HIS A 27 13.66 -12.51 13.85
C HIS A 27 12.42 -11.97 14.60
N ILE A 28 11.39 -11.44 13.93
CA ILE A 28 10.20 -10.86 14.60
C ILE A 28 9.21 -11.98 14.90
N ARG A 29 9.05 -12.31 16.18
CA ARG A 29 8.15 -13.37 16.65
C ARG A 29 6.84 -12.82 17.23
N GLY A 30 6.75 -11.51 17.44
CA GLY A 30 5.57 -10.83 17.94
C GLY A 30 5.81 -9.35 18.25
N LEU A 31 4.80 -8.66 18.77
CA LEU A 31 4.85 -7.22 19.06
C LEU A 31 5.61 -6.87 20.35
N GLY A 32 5.90 -7.87 21.20
CA GLY A 32 6.65 -7.69 22.44
C GLY A 32 5.95 -6.81 23.47
N LEU A 33 4.62 -6.91 23.54
CA LEU A 33 3.76 -6.24 24.52
C LEU A 33 3.59 -7.12 25.76
N ASP A 34 3.36 -6.51 26.92
CA ASP A 34 2.88 -7.22 28.10
C ASP A 34 1.34 -7.35 28.11
N ASP A 35 0.80 -8.00 29.14
CA ASP A 35 -0.65 -8.20 29.31
C ASP A 35 -1.41 -6.88 29.53
N ALA A 36 -0.71 -5.81 29.88
CA ALA A 36 -1.24 -4.46 30.03
C ALA A 36 -1.09 -3.60 28.74
N LEU A 37 -0.65 -4.20 27.63
CA LEU A 37 -0.40 -3.57 26.34
C LEU A 37 0.72 -2.50 26.35
N GLU A 38 1.59 -2.53 27.36
CA GLU A 38 2.77 -1.69 27.39
C GLU A 38 3.94 -2.40 26.66
N PRO A 39 4.59 -1.73 25.71
CA PRO A 39 5.69 -2.30 24.94
C PRO A 39 6.98 -2.32 25.77
N ARG A 40 7.64 -3.48 25.79
CA ARG A 40 8.98 -3.60 26.37
C ARG A 40 10.04 -3.07 25.40
N GLN A 41 11.10 -2.45 25.92
CA GLN A 41 12.18 -1.86 25.10
C GLN A 41 12.79 -2.84 24.10
N VAL A 42 13.00 -4.09 24.51
CA VAL A 42 13.44 -5.20 23.65
C VAL A 42 12.59 -6.43 24.00
N SER A 43 11.84 -6.95 23.03
CA SER A 43 11.06 -8.18 23.23
C SER A 43 10.59 -8.77 21.88
N GLN A 44 10.57 -10.10 21.78
CA GLN A 44 10.08 -10.85 20.61
C GLN A 44 10.66 -10.41 19.25
N GLY A 45 11.92 -9.96 19.25
CA GLY A 45 12.62 -9.48 18.06
C GLY A 45 12.35 -8.01 17.69
N MET A 46 11.44 -7.33 18.40
CA MET A 46 11.20 -5.90 18.27
C MET A 46 12.05 -5.10 19.25
N VAL A 47 12.56 -3.96 18.79
CA VAL A 47 13.38 -3.02 19.56
C VAL A 47 12.81 -1.62 19.39
N GLY A 48 12.63 -0.89 20.49
CA GLY A 48 12.18 0.50 20.46
C GLY A 48 10.76 0.65 19.91
N GLN A 49 10.50 1.79 19.25
CA GLN A 49 9.19 2.16 18.66
C GLN A 49 8.00 1.93 19.60
N LEU A 50 8.12 2.42 20.83
CA LEU A 50 7.14 2.19 21.90
C LEU A 50 5.74 2.69 21.50
N ALA A 51 5.63 3.95 21.03
CA ALA A 51 4.33 4.52 20.65
C ALA A 51 3.64 3.72 19.55
N SER A 52 4.37 3.35 18.48
CA SER A 52 3.80 2.62 17.35
C SER A 52 3.43 1.18 17.71
N ARG A 53 4.22 0.51 18.58
CA ARG A 53 3.93 -0.84 19.06
C ARG A 53 2.73 -0.88 20.00
N ARG A 54 2.60 0.11 20.88
CA ARG A 54 1.41 0.27 21.73
C ARG A 54 0.15 0.49 20.88
N ALA A 55 0.21 1.37 19.89
CA ALA A 55 -0.90 1.60 18.97
C ALA A 55 -1.28 0.32 18.19
N ALA A 56 -0.29 -0.45 17.72
CA ALA A 56 -0.53 -1.74 17.08
C ALA A 56 -1.16 -2.78 18.04
N GLY A 57 -0.76 -2.77 19.31
CA GLY A 57 -1.34 -3.60 20.37
C GLY A 57 -2.81 -3.29 20.61
N LEU A 58 -3.15 -2.01 20.76
CA LEU A 58 -4.54 -1.55 20.90
C LEU A 58 -5.38 -1.96 19.69
N ILE A 59 -4.86 -1.81 18.48
CA ILE A 59 -5.58 -2.25 17.28
C ILE A 59 -5.80 -3.76 17.28
N LEU A 60 -4.80 -4.54 17.69
CA LEU A 60 -4.93 -5.99 17.77
C LEU A 60 -6.03 -6.41 18.76
N GLU A 61 -6.12 -5.74 19.91
CA GLU A 61 -7.17 -5.96 20.89
C GLU A 61 -8.55 -5.55 20.35
N MET A 62 -8.67 -4.36 19.76
CA MET A 62 -9.91 -3.93 19.11
C MET A 62 -10.39 -4.90 18.01
N ILE A 63 -9.48 -5.57 17.31
CA ILE A 63 -9.80 -6.62 16.33
C ILE A 63 -10.30 -7.89 17.05
N LYS A 64 -9.64 -8.31 18.12
CA LYS A 64 -10.03 -9.50 18.91
C LYS A 64 -11.41 -9.33 19.54
N ASP A 65 -11.71 -8.13 20.03
CA ASP A 65 -13.00 -7.81 20.65
C ASP A 65 -14.12 -7.61 19.61
N GLY A 66 -13.78 -7.60 18.30
CA GLY A 66 -14.76 -7.48 17.22
C GLY A 66 -15.40 -6.09 17.11
N HIS A 67 -14.92 -5.09 17.84
CA HIS A 67 -15.45 -3.73 17.85
C HIS A 67 -15.15 -2.91 16.58
N ILE A 68 -14.40 -3.47 15.62
CA ILE A 68 -14.13 -2.83 14.33
C ILE A 68 -15.00 -3.45 13.23
N ALA A 69 -16.21 -2.93 13.10
CA ALA A 69 -16.99 -3.06 11.86
C ALA A 69 -16.58 -1.93 10.90
N GLY A 70 -15.95 -2.26 9.77
CA GLY A 70 -15.91 -1.36 8.61
C GLY A 70 -14.67 -0.47 8.38
N ARG A 71 -13.54 -0.64 9.10
CA ARG A 71 -12.27 -0.04 8.65
C ARG A 71 -11.64 -0.91 7.56
N ALA A 72 -11.50 -0.34 6.37
CA ALA A 72 -11.42 -1.05 5.10
C ALA A 72 -10.22 -2.02 4.97
N ARG A 73 -10.52 -3.30 4.75
CA ARG A 73 -9.61 -4.30 4.16
C ARG A 73 -10.17 -4.65 2.78
N ARG A 74 -9.52 -4.23 1.69
CA ARG A 74 -9.92 -4.60 0.32
C ARG A 74 -8.88 -5.53 -0.30
N LEU A 75 -9.16 -6.82 -0.29
CA LEU A 75 -8.61 -7.78 -1.25
C LEU A 75 -9.46 -7.68 -2.52
N ARG A 76 -8.81 -7.35 -3.64
CA ARG A 76 -9.38 -7.38 -4.99
C ARG A 76 -9.74 -8.82 -5.34
N SER A 77 -10.91 -9.03 -5.90
CA SER A 77 -11.12 -10.06 -6.93
C SER A 77 -11.78 -9.39 -8.13
N LEU A 78 -11.08 -9.47 -9.26
CA LEU A 78 -11.60 -9.11 -10.58
C LEU A 78 -12.68 -10.10 -10.99
N LYS A 79 -13.77 -9.60 -11.59
CA LYS A 79 -14.37 -10.19 -12.80
C LYS A 79 -15.08 -9.12 -13.63
N GLU A 80 -14.68 -9.04 -14.89
CA GLU A 80 -15.10 -8.12 -15.95
C GLU A 80 -16.45 -8.56 -16.59
N LYS A 81 -17.39 -7.63 -16.89
CA LYS A 81 -17.72 -6.96 -18.19
C LYS A 81 -18.89 -7.54 -19.05
N TRP A 82 -19.90 -6.66 -19.26
CA TRP A 82 -20.82 -6.36 -20.40
C TRP A 82 -21.59 -7.48 -21.17
N TRP A 83 -22.79 -7.33 -21.76
CA TRP A 83 -23.49 -6.22 -22.46
C TRP A 83 -25.05 -6.29 -22.36
N ARG A 84 -25.66 -5.09 -22.31
CA ARG A 84 -26.86 -4.54 -23.00
C ARG A 84 -27.97 -5.48 -23.54
N TYR A 85 -29.23 -5.19 -23.18
CA TYR A 85 -30.32 -4.97 -24.15
C TYR A 85 -31.38 -4.00 -23.59
N ARG A 86 -31.74 -3.03 -24.43
CA ARG A 86 -32.92 -2.17 -24.29
C ARG A 86 -34.12 -2.99 -24.72
N LEU A 87 -35.14 -3.12 -23.86
CA LEU A 87 -36.52 -3.43 -24.25
C LEU A 87 -37.45 -2.79 -23.22
N THR A 88 -38.32 -1.95 -23.75
CA THR A 88 -39.61 -1.51 -23.22
C THR A 88 -40.07 -2.25 -21.97
N GLY A 89 -40.00 -1.58 -20.82
CA GLY A 89 -40.76 -1.95 -19.64
C GLY A 89 -41.66 -0.80 -19.30
N GLN A 90 -42.93 -0.87 -19.70
CA GLN A 90 -43.97 -0.12 -19.00
C GLN A 90 -43.84 -0.47 -17.50
N PRO A 91 -44.03 0.47 -16.57
CA PRO A 91 -44.11 0.12 -15.15
C PRO A 91 -45.25 -0.88 -15.00
N LEU A 92 -44.89 -2.15 -14.83
CA LEU A 92 -45.81 -3.14 -14.33
C LEU A 92 -46.14 -2.68 -12.91
N GLU A 93 -47.43 -2.57 -12.61
CA GLU A 93 -47.91 -2.41 -11.24
C GLU A 93 -47.06 -3.33 -10.35
N ARG A 94 -46.46 -2.82 -9.26
CA ARG A 94 -45.76 -3.56 -8.17
C ARG A 94 -44.22 -3.43 -8.07
N ASP A 95 -43.55 -2.58 -8.85
CA ASP A 95 -42.13 -2.25 -8.66
C ASP A 95 -41.92 -1.02 -7.75
N VAL A 96 -40.88 -1.04 -6.89
CA VAL A 96 -40.44 0.13 -6.09
C VAL A 96 -39.46 0.95 -6.93
N ILE A 97 -39.79 2.22 -7.17
CA ILE A 97 -39.03 3.12 -8.03
C ILE A 97 -38.70 4.42 -7.30
N THR A 98 -37.55 5.00 -7.65
CA THR A 98 -37.19 6.38 -7.30
C THR A 98 -37.33 7.23 -8.56
N ILE A 99 -38.07 8.32 -8.44
CA ILE A 99 -38.23 9.30 -9.51
C ILE A 99 -37.53 10.57 -9.07
N ASP A 100 -36.54 11.00 -9.84
CA ASP A 100 -35.98 12.33 -9.70
C ASP A 100 -36.84 13.32 -10.49
N LYS A 101 -37.49 14.25 -9.78
CA LYS A 101 -38.43 15.22 -10.36
C LYS A 101 -37.73 16.22 -11.30
N ALA A 102 -36.45 16.51 -11.08
CA ALA A 102 -35.72 17.49 -11.89
C ALA A 102 -35.22 16.86 -13.21
N THR A 103 -34.71 15.63 -13.14
CA THR A 103 -34.13 14.95 -14.31
C THR A 103 -35.12 14.05 -15.06
N GLY A 104 -36.27 13.74 -14.45
CA GLY A 104 -37.25 12.78 -14.98
C GLY A 104 -36.74 11.34 -14.99
N LYS A 105 -35.58 11.06 -14.37
CA LYS A 105 -34.95 9.74 -14.37
C LYS A 105 -35.69 8.82 -13.40
N ILE A 106 -36.23 7.73 -13.94
CA ILE A 106 -36.85 6.66 -13.17
C ILE A 106 -35.81 5.58 -12.92
N SER A 107 -35.49 5.33 -11.64
CA SER A 107 -34.56 4.27 -11.22
C SER A 107 -35.33 3.21 -10.45
N LYS A 108 -35.36 1.98 -10.96
CA LYS A 108 -35.99 0.85 -10.27
C LYS A 108 -35.09 0.37 -9.13
N LEU A 109 -35.59 0.47 -7.89
CA LEU A 109 -34.89 -0.01 -6.69
C LEU A 109 -35.06 -1.52 -6.50
N GLY A 110 -36.24 -2.05 -6.83
CA GLY A 110 -36.52 -3.47 -6.69
C GLY A 110 -38.00 -3.78 -6.67
N ARG A 111 -38.37 -4.97 -6.20
CA ARG A 111 -39.76 -5.43 -6.03
C ARG A 111 -40.13 -5.52 -4.56
N SER A 112 -41.40 -5.27 -4.23
CA SER A 112 -41.87 -5.33 -2.84
C SER A 112 -41.76 -6.75 -2.24
N PHE A 113 -41.28 -6.85 -1.00
CA PHE A 113 -41.06 -8.12 -0.32
C PHE A 113 -42.36 -8.87 0.03
N THR A 114 -43.45 -8.14 0.30
CA THR A 114 -44.75 -8.69 0.76
C THR A 114 -45.41 -9.65 -0.24
N ARG A 115 -44.96 -9.68 -1.49
CA ARG A 115 -45.61 -10.46 -2.57
C ARG A 115 -44.62 -11.23 -3.43
N ALA A 116 -43.49 -11.65 -2.85
CA ALA A 116 -42.45 -12.42 -3.53
C ALA A 116 -42.93 -13.77 -4.11
N ARG A 117 -44.04 -14.32 -3.60
CA ARG A 117 -44.62 -15.61 -3.99
C ARG A 117 -45.55 -15.56 -5.21
N ASP A 118 -45.96 -14.38 -5.67
CA ASP A 118 -46.96 -14.24 -6.75
C ASP A 118 -46.35 -14.38 -8.17
N TYR A 119 -45.04 -14.64 -8.28
CA TYR A 119 -44.32 -14.68 -9.56
C TYR A 119 -43.68 -16.05 -9.80
N ASP A 120 -44.22 -16.76 -10.79
CA ASP A 120 -43.86 -18.14 -11.14
C ASP A 120 -42.59 -18.23 -12.03
N ALA A 121 -42.17 -17.12 -12.65
CA ALA A 121 -40.97 -17.05 -13.49
C ALA A 121 -40.05 -15.91 -13.05
N MET A 122 -39.19 -16.17 -12.07
CA MET A 122 -38.23 -15.20 -11.55
C MET A 122 -36.85 -15.36 -12.23
N GLY A 123 -36.35 -14.29 -12.84
CA GLY A 123 -34.96 -14.22 -13.30
C GLY A 123 -33.99 -14.20 -12.11
N ALA A 124 -32.79 -14.78 -12.30
CA ALA A 124 -31.79 -15.06 -11.26
C ALA A 124 -31.24 -13.84 -10.47
N GLN A 125 -31.69 -12.62 -10.74
CA GLN A 125 -31.23 -11.39 -10.08
C GLN A 125 -32.38 -10.42 -9.71
N THR A 126 -33.50 -10.92 -9.19
CA THR A 126 -34.54 -10.04 -8.67
C THR A 126 -34.22 -9.61 -7.23
N GLN A 127 -33.87 -8.34 -7.05
CA GLN A 127 -33.68 -7.75 -5.71
C GLN A 127 -35.04 -7.36 -5.11
N PHE A 128 -35.34 -7.92 -3.94
CA PHE A 128 -36.51 -7.55 -3.16
C PHE A 128 -36.14 -6.45 -2.17
N VAL A 129 -36.99 -5.42 -2.12
CA VAL A 129 -36.81 -4.25 -1.26
C VAL A 129 -38.07 -4.10 -0.41
N GLN A 130 -37.89 -3.76 0.86
CA GLN A 130 -39.01 -3.44 1.75
C GLN A 130 -39.69 -2.15 1.29
N CYS A 131 -40.99 -2.01 1.57
CA CYS A 131 -41.70 -0.78 1.24
C CYS A 131 -41.02 0.40 1.96
N PRO A 132 -40.61 1.46 1.23
CA PRO A 132 -40.01 2.63 1.86
C PRO A 132 -41.00 3.25 2.84
N GLU A 133 -40.55 3.49 4.06
CA GLU A 133 -41.34 4.16 5.09
C GLU A 133 -40.97 5.66 5.14
N GLY A 134 -41.96 6.51 5.41
CA GLY A 134 -41.80 7.97 5.49
C GLY A 134 -42.41 8.74 4.31
N GLU A 135 -42.02 9.99 4.15
CA GLU A 135 -42.56 10.88 3.11
C GLU A 135 -42.12 10.45 1.71
N LEU A 136 -43.07 10.42 0.77
CA LEU A 136 -42.86 9.96 -0.61
C LEU A 136 -41.98 10.92 -1.42
N GLN A 137 -41.90 12.19 -1.03
CA GLN A 137 -41.06 13.21 -1.65
C GLN A 137 -40.03 13.72 -0.65
N LYS A 138 -38.75 13.45 -0.90
CA LYS A 138 -37.63 13.92 -0.07
C LYS A 138 -36.67 14.77 -0.90
N ARG A 139 -36.25 15.92 -0.34
CA ARG A 139 -35.14 16.70 -0.91
C ARG A 139 -33.83 16.08 -0.44
N LYS A 140 -33.00 15.65 -1.38
CA LYS A 140 -31.67 15.08 -1.12
C LYS A 140 -30.62 16.00 -1.73
N GLU A 141 -29.65 16.41 -0.93
CA GLU A 141 -28.46 17.09 -1.42
C GLU A 141 -27.44 16.02 -1.83
N VAL A 142 -26.93 16.12 -3.06
CA VAL A 142 -25.94 15.19 -3.61
C VAL A 142 -24.68 15.98 -3.92
N VAL A 143 -23.65 15.78 -3.10
CA VAL A 143 -22.33 16.36 -3.31
C VAL A 143 -21.60 15.53 -4.37
N HIS A 144 -21.10 16.19 -5.41
CA HIS A 144 -20.31 15.55 -6.47
C HIS A 144 -18.89 16.10 -6.42
N THR A 145 -17.91 15.19 -6.35
CA THR A 145 -16.49 15.55 -6.44
C THR A 145 -16.01 15.22 -7.84
N VAL A 146 -15.51 16.22 -8.56
CA VAL A 146 -15.02 16.10 -9.93
C VAL A 146 -13.59 16.65 -9.97
N SER A 147 -12.69 15.96 -10.67
CA SER A 147 -11.32 16.44 -10.86
C SER A 147 -11.26 17.50 -11.97
N LEU A 148 -10.30 18.43 -11.88
CA LEU A 148 -10.08 19.43 -12.94
C LEU A 148 -9.84 18.76 -14.30
N HIS A 149 -9.13 17.63 -14.32
CA HIS A 149 -8.90 16.85 -15.53
C HIS A 149 -10.21 16.33 -16.17
N GLU A 150 -11.17 15.86 -15.38
CA GLU A 150 -12.46 15.41 -15.91
C GLU A 150 -13.24 16.56 -16.55
N ILE A 151 -13.18 17.75 -15.95
CA ILE A 151 -13.80 18.97 -16.49
C ILE A 151 -13.13 19.37 -17.81
N ASP A 152 -11.81 19.28 -17.89
CA ASP A 152 -11.03 19.55 -19.10
C ASP A 152 -11.41 18.62 -20.26
N VAL A 153 -11.47 17.31 -20.00
CA VAL A 153 -11.79 16.31 -21.02
C VAL A 153 -13.23 16.48 -21.51
N ILE A 154 -14.19 16.73 -20.61
CA ILE A 154 -15.61 16.91 -20.96
C ILE A 154 -15.80 18.14 -21.85
N ASN A 155 -15.13 19.26 -21.53
CA ASN A 155 -15.28 20.50 -22.28
C ASN A 155 -14.42 20.56 -23.55
N SER A 156 -13.43 19.68 -23.69
CA SER A 156 -12.60 19.63 -24.90
C SER A 156 -13.32 19.10 -26.14
N ARG A 157 -14.34 18.24 -25.98
CA ARG A 157 -15.01 17.51 -27.09
C ARG A 157 -16.50 17.31 -26.85
N THR A 158 -17.29 17.30 -27.91
CA THR A 158 -18.77 17.06 -27.89
C THR A 158 -19.19 15.70 -27.31
N GLN A 159 -18.29 14.70 -27.26
CA GLN A 159 -18.49 13.42 -26.55
C GLN A 159 -17.37 13.14 -25.52
N GLY A 160 -16.85 14.19 -24.87
CA GLY A 160 -15.74 14.08 -23.92
C GLY A 160 -16.00 13.11 -22.75
N PHE A 161 -17.27 12.95 -22.32
CA PHE A 161 -17.63 12.00 -21.28
C PHE A 161 -17.27 10.54 -21.61
N LEU A 162 -17.40 10.12 -22.88
CA LEU A 162 -17.04 8.75 -23.26
C LEU A 162 -15.52 8.54 -23.29
N ALA A 163 -14.77 9.59 -23.62
CA ALA A 163 -13.30 9.58 -23.66
C ALA A 163 -12.67 9.32 -22.27
N LEU A 164 -13.33 9.75 -21.20
CA LEU A 164 -12.92 9.46 -19.81
C LEU A 164 -12.91 7.95 -19.51
N PHE A 165 -13.80 7.17 -20.14
CA PHE A 165 -13.88 5.72 -19.93
C PHE A 165 -13.09 4.92 -20.97
N SER A 166 -12.87 5.46 -22.16
CA SER A 166 -12.10 4.79 -23.21
C SER A 166 -10.59 5.06 -23.13
N GLY A 167 -10.17 6.10 -22.41
CA GLY A 167 -8.76 6.50 -22.30
C GLY A 167 -8.21 7.21 -23.55
N ASP A 168 -9.05 7.46 -24.55
CA ASP A 168 -8.68 8.16 -25.79
C ASP A 168 -8.84 9.68 -25.63
N THR A 169 -8.25 10.22 -24.56
CA THR A 169 -8.40 11.64 -24.20
C THR A 169 -7.56 12.58 -25.05
N GLY A 170 -6.55 12.05 -25.75
CA GLY A 170 -5.59 12.86 -26.52
C GLY A 170 -4.95 13.99 -25.70
N GLU A 171 -4.19 14.85 -26.36
CA GLU A 171 -3.70 16.08 -25.73
C GLU A 171 -4.80 17.13 -25.68
N ILE A 172 -5.03 17.67 -24.48
CA ILE A 172 -5.97 18.77 -24.25
C ILE A 172 -5.22 20.07 -24.48
N LYS A 173 -5.74 20.91 -25.37
CA LYS A 173 -5.14 22.22 -25.68
C LYS A 173 -5.11 23.13 -24.45
N SER A 174 -4.06 23.95 -24.34
CA SER A 174 -3.84 24.86 -23.21
C SER A 174 -4.98 25.89 -23.06
N GLU A 175 -5.58 26.35 -24.15
CA GLU A 175 -6.62 27.39 -24.08
C GLU A 175 -7.88 26.89 -23.34
N VAL A 176 -8.20 25.60 -23.48
CA VAL A 176 -9.33 24.99 -22.77
C VAL A 176 -9.05 24.94 -21.26
N ARG A 177 -7.81 24.62 -20.87
CA ARG A 177 -7.41 24.56 -19.46
C ARG A 177 -7.43 25.95 -18.81
N GLU A 178 -6.96 26.97 -19.52
CA GLU A 178 -7.00 28.35 -19.03
C GLU A 178 -8.43 28.86 -18.83
N GLN A 179 -9.32 28.58 -19.79
CA GLN A 179 -10.74 28.93 -19.66
C GLN A 179 -11.42 28.22 -18.48
N ILE A 180 -11.06 26.96 -18.22
CA ILE A 180 -11.62 26.18 -17.10
C ILE A 180 -11.05 26.68 -15.77
N ASN A 181 -9.76 26.97 -15.69
CA ASN A 181 -9.14 27.54 -14.50
C ASN A 181 -9.78 28.88 -14.12
N ALA A 182 -10.05 29.75 -15.10
CA ALA A 182 -10.75 31.01 -14.87
C ALA A 182 -12.16 30.78 -14.30
N LYS A 183 -12.94 29.85 -14.88
CA LYS A 183 -14.29 29.51 -14.40
C LYS A 183 -14.30 28.87 -13.02
N VAL A 184 -13.33 28.00 -12.73
CA VAL A 184 -13.22 27.36 -11.41
C VAL A 184 -12.84 28.39 -10.35
N SER A 185 -12.01 29.39 -10.69
CA SER A 185 -11.71 30.52 -9.82
C SER A 185 -12.97 31.36 -9.54
N GLU A 186 -13.76 31.65 -10.57
CA GLU A 186 -15.05 32.35 -10.43
C GLU A 186 -16.02 31.57 -9.52
N TRP A 187 -16.19 30.25 -9.74
CA TRP A 187 -17.06 29.41 -8.90
C TRP A 187 -16.61 29.33 -7.45
N ARG A 188 -15.29 29.44 -7.21
CA ARG A 188 -14.72 29.53 -5.87
C ARG A 188 -15.06 30.87 -5.20
N GLU A 189 -14.94 31.98 -5.92
CA GLU A 189 -15.28 33.32 -5.41
C GLU A 189 -16.77 33.49 -5.13
N GLU A 190 -17.62 32.91 -5.98
CA GLU A 190 -19.08 32.88 -5.79
C GLU A 190 -19.53 31.90 -4.69
N GLY A 191 -18.62 31.09 -4.13
CA GLY A 191 -18.93 30.06 -3.13
C GLY A 191 -19.79 28.90 -3.65
N LYS A 192 -19.86 28.72 -4.98
CA LYS A 192 -20.59 27.62 -5.63
C LYS A 192 -19.79 26.32 -5.66
N ALA A 193 -18.46 26.40 -5.57
CA ALA A 193 -17.55 25.26 -5.55
C ALA A 193 -16.42 25.46 -4.54
N GLU A 194 -16.01 24.39 -3.88
CA GLU A 194 -14.83 24.35 -3.01
C GLU A 194 -13.72 23.53 -3.68
N ILE A 195 -12.52 24.10 -3.76
CA ILE A 195 -11.35 23.38 -4.27
C ILE A 195 -10.69 22.66 -3.11
N ILE A 196 -10.66 21.33 -3.18
CA ILE A 196 -9.95 20.48 -2.22
C ILE A 196 -8.54 20.24 -2.79
N PRO A 197 -7.47 20.86 -2.25
CA PRO A 197 -6.12 20.63 -2.72
C PRO A 197 -5.72 19.15 -2.54
N GLY A 198 -4.88 18.67 -3.47
CA GLY A 198 -4.46 17.27 -3.54
C GLY A 198 -3.86 16.74 -2.25
N SER A 199 -4.09 15.45 -2.00
CA SER A 199 -3.78 14.78 -0.74
C SER A 199 -2.31 14.83 -0.31
N PRO A 200 -2.03 15.08 0.99
CA PRO A 200 -0.67 15.08 1.55
C PRO A 200 0.10 13.76 1.45
N HIS A 201 -0.55 12.64 1.10
CA HIS A 201 0.07 11.32 0.97
C HIS A 201 -0.24 10.60 -0.35
N GLY A 202 -0.82 11.30 -1.33
CA GLY A 202 -1.34 10.64 -2.54
C GLY A 202 -2.57 9.76 -2.28
N ILE A 203 -3.23 9.93 -1.12
CA ILE A 203 -4.42 9.18 -0.69
C ILE A 203 -5.62 10.12 -0.65
N PRO A 204 -6.72 9.91 -1.39
CA PRO A 204 -7.88 10.79 -1.35
C PRO A 204 -8.30 11.17 0.09
N ILE A 205 -8.59 12.45 0.35
CA ILE A 205 -8.89 12.96 1.71
C ILE A 205 -10.04 12.19 2.38
N ASP A 206 -11.01 11.77 1.58
CA ASP A 206 -12.16 10.98 1.98
C ASP A 206 -11.77 9.59 2.54
N LEU A 207 -10.61 9.07 2.12
CA LEU A 207 -10.00 7.87 2.67
C LEU A 207 -9.10 8.20 3.85
N LEU A 208 -8.38 9.33 3.83
CA LEU A 208 -7.54 9.78 4.93
C LEU A 208 -8.35 9.93 6.24
N ASP A 209 -9.56 10.50 6.16
CA ASP A 209 -10.46 10.67 7.30
C ASP A 209 -10.98 9.35 7.88
N ARG A 210 -10.90 8.25 7.10
CA ARG A 210 -11.30 6.90 7.52
C ARG A 210 -10.12 6.06 8.02
N LEU A 211 -8.90 6.56 7.86
CA LEU A 211 -7.67 5.87 8.24
C LEU A 211 -7.15 6.37 9.58
N LEU A 212 -6.51 5.47 10.33
CA LEU A 212 -5.65 5.85 11.44
C LEU A 212 -4.21 5.83 10.97
N ILE A 213 -3.49 6.93 11.17
CA ILE A 213 -2.07 7.03 10.83
C ILE A 213 -1.26 6.78 12.10
N ILE A 214 -0.43 5.75 12.08
CA ILE A 214 0.56 5.51 13.14
C ILE A 214 1.90 6.02 12.64
N ALA A 215 2.38 7.12 13.22
CA ALA A 215 3.70 7.63 12.94
C ALA A 215 4.77 6.75 13.62
N THR A 216 5.88 6.52 12.92
CA THR A 216 7.08 5.88 13.46
C THR A 216 8.19 6.91 13.61
N SER A 217 8.93 6.84 14.71
CA SER A 217 10.12 7.66 14.93
C SER A 217 11.38 6.99 14.34
N PRO A 218 12.39 7.79 13.94
CA PRO A 218 13.70 7.25 13.58
C PRO A 218 14.36 6.56 14.78
N TYR A 219 15.16 5.53 14.51
CA TYR A 219 15.89 4.79 15.54
C TYR A 219 17.10 5.58 16.06
N THR A 220 17.35 5.46 17.35
CA THR A 220 18.57 5.97 18.00
C THR A 220 19.76 5.03 17.78
N GLU A 221 20.99 5.51 18.00
CA GLU A 221 22.22 4.69 17.86
C GLU A 221 22.16 3.39 18.68
N LYS A 222 21.70 3.52 19.93
CA LYS A 222 21.58 2.39 20.87
C LYS A 222 20.59 1.35 20.37
N GLU A 223 19.47 1.79 19.78
CA GLU A 223 18.47 0.91 19.19
C GLU A 223 19.00 0.25 17.92
N THR A 224 19.69 1.00 17.05
CA THR A 224 20.34 0.45 15.84
C THR A 224 21.34 -0.65 16.21
N ARG A 225 22.20 -0.41 17.21
CA ARG A 225 23.15 -1.41 17.69
C ARG A 225 22.46 -2.69 18.17
N GLN A 226 21.38 -2.54 18.95
CA GLN A 226 20.62 -3.67 19.47
C GLN A 226 19.91 -4.44 18.36
N ILE A 227 19.35 -3.74 17.35
CA ILE A 227 18.73 -4.38 16.19
C ILE A 227 19.77 -5.20 15.43
N LEU A 228 20.94 -4.63 15.17
CA LEU A 228 22.02 -5.36 14.48
C LEU A 228 22.43 -6.60 15.28
N LYS A 229 22.56 -6.50 16.61
CA LYS A 229 22.89 -7.65 17.46
C LYS A 229 21.87 -8.80 17.32
N ILE A 230 20.58 -8.50 17.35
CA ILE A 230 19.52 -9.51 17.14
C ILE A 230 19.64 -10.15 15.76
N ARG A 231 20.07 -9.40 14.74
CA ARG A 231 20.29 -9.96 13.39
C ARG A 231 21.50 -10.87 13.30
N CYS A 232 22.54 -10.56 14.04
CA CYS A 232 23.73 -11.40 14.10
C CYS A 232 23.40 -12.75 14.76
N GLU A 233 22.56 -12.73 15.80
CA GLU A 233 22.04 -13.94 16.45
C GLU A 233 21.13 -14.76 15.52
N GLU A 234 20.26 -14.11 14.73
CA GLU A 234 19.34 -14.80 13.80
C GLU A 234 20.06 -15.41 12.58
N GLU A 235 21.12 -14.76 12.08
CA GLU A 235 21.93 -15.25 10.95
C GLU A 235 23.07 -16.18 11.37
N ASP A 236 23.25 -16.41 12.67
CA ASP A 236 24.34 -17.21 13.25
C ASP A 236 25.72 -16.72 12.78
N VAL A 237 25.94 -15.40 12.94
CA VAL A 237 27.18 -14.71 12.57
C VAL A 237 27.76 -14.02 13.81
N GLU A 238 28.93 -14.49 14.24
CA GLU A 238 29.68 -13.89 15.34
C GLU A 238 30.48 -12.67 14.83
N LEU A 239 30.30 -11.52 15.47
CA LEU A 239 30.97 -10.26 15.15
C LEU A 239 31.79 -9.78 16.34
N SER A 240 32.98 -9.22 16.07
CA SER A 240 33.74 -8.56 17.12
C SER A 240 33.06 -7.27 17.61
N GLU A 241 33.30 -6.88 18.85
CA GLU A 241 32.72 -5.65 19.43
C GLU A 241 33.13 -4.37 18.66
N GLU A 242 34.35 -4.34 18.12
CA GLU A 242 34.82 -3.27 17.25
C GLU A 242 34.04 -3.24 15.92
N ALA A 243 33.77 -4.41 15.33
CA ALA A 243 32.99 -4.55 14.11
C ALA A 243 31.54 -4.07 14.30
N HIS A 244 30.93 -4.37 15.45
CA HIS A 244 29.60 -3.85 15.80
C HIS A 244 29.55 -2.32 15.86
N THR A 245 30.58 -1.69 16.40
CA THR A 245 30.65 -0.23 16.53
C THR A 245 30.74 0.43 15.14
N VAL A 246 31.61 -0.09 14.27
CA VAL A 246 31.74 0.38 12.89
C VAL A 246 30.46 0.18 12.10
N LEU A 247 29.83 -1.00 12.22
CA LEU A 247 28.60 -1.32 11.52
C LEU A 247 27.42 -0.45 11.99
N THR A 248 27.34 -0.16 13.28
CA THR A 248 26.32 0.74 13.85
C THR A 248 26.45 2.14 13.25
N ARG A 249 27.67 2.66 13.15
CA ARG A 249 27.94 3.96 12.53
C ARG A 249 27.55 3.98 11.05
N ILE A 250 27.91 2.94 10.29
CA ILE A 250 27.48 2.78 8.88
C ILE A 250 25.95 2.77 8.78
N GLY A 251 25.26 2.07 9.69
CA GLY A 251 23.80 2.01 9.72
C GLY A 251 23.12 3.34 10.02
N GLN A 252 23.77 4.26 10.74
CA GLN A 252 23.29 5.61 10.98
C GLN A 252 23.53 6.57 9.82
N GLU A 253 24.72 6.48 9.19
CA GLU A 253 25.09 7.37 8.08
C GLU A 253 24.36 6.99 6.77
N THR A 254 23.98 5.71 6.61
CA THR A 254 23.32 5.19 5.40
C THR A 254 21.89 4.71 5.68
N SER A 255 21.67 3.40 5.73
CA SER A 255 20.39 2.80 6.08
C SER A 255 20.59 1.52 6.89
N LEU A 256 19.62 1.24 7.77
CA LEU A 256 19.59 0.00 8.55
C LEU A 256 19.54 -1.23 7.64
N ARG A 257 18.85 -1.15 6.49
CA ARG A 257 18.75 -2.26 5.53
C ARG A 257 20.10 -2.59 4.91
N TYR A 258 20.87 -1.58 4.54
CA TYR A 258 22.21 -1.76 4.00
C TYR A 258 23.12 -2.41 5.06
N ALA A 259 23.08 -1.94 6.31
CA ALA A 259 23.83 -2.55 7.41
C ALA A 259 23.47 -4.03 7.66
N ILE A 260 22.19 -4.41 7.55
CA ILE A 260 21.77 -5.82 7.70
C ILE A 260 22.35 -6.68 6.57
N GLN A 261 22.29 -6.21 5.32
CA GLN A 261 22.86 -6.94 4.18
C GLN A 261 24.38 -7.08 4.27
N LEU A 262 25.05 -6.08 4.88
CA LEU A 262 26.48 -6.15 5.18
C LEU A 262 26.81 -7.27 6.16
N ILE A 263 25.94 -7.61 7.12
CA ILE A 263 26.17 -8.72 8.06
C ILE A 263 26.26 -10.04 7.29
N SER A 264 25.26 -10.35 6.46
CA SER A 264 25.22 -11.63 5.72
C SER A 264 26.43 -11.76 4.78
N THR A 265 26.79 -10.67 4.10
CA THR A 265 27.91 -10.65 3.16
C THR A 265 29.27 -10.67 3.86
N ALA A 266 29.42 -9.99 5.00
CA ALA A 266 30.63 -10.07 5.84
C ALA A 266 30.80 -11.47 6.45
N GLY A 267 29.71 -12.13 6.84
CA GLY A 267 29.72 -13.53 7.26
C GLY A 267 30.24 -14.46 6.16
N LEU A 268 29.85 -14.24 4.90
CA LEU A 268 30.37 -14.99 3.75
C LEU A 268 31.87 -14.74 3.52
N VAL A 269 32.33 -13.50 3.65
CA VAL A 269 33.76 -13.15 3.52
C VAL A 269 34.59 -13.78 4.64
N CYS A 270 34.08 -13.76 5.88
CA CYS A 270 34.73 -14.39 7.03
C CYS A 270 34.84 -15.92 6.83
N ARG A 271 33.76 -16.58 6.39
CA ARG A 271 33.78 -18.01 6.02
C ARG A 271 34.79 -18.30 4.92
N LYS A 272 34.94 -17.42 3.94
CA LYS A 272 35.97 -17.55 2.88
C LYS A 272 37.40 -17.45 3.43
N ARG A 273 37.63 -16.63 4.44
CA ARG A 273 38.91 -16.54 5.18
C ARG A 273 39.15 -17.73 6.12
N ARG A 274 38.13 -18.58 6.35
CA ARG A 274 38.09 -19.61 7.39
C ARG A 274 38.21 -19.03 8.81
N GLY A 275 37.73 -17.80 9.00
CA GLY A 275 37.57 -17.21 10.32
C GLY A 275 36.26 -17.66 10.97
N THR A 276 36.22 -17.67 12.30
CA THR A 276 35.00 -17.88 13.10
C THR A 276 34.28 -16.57 13.36
N GLU A 277 35.03 -15.51 13.67
CA GLU A 277 34.50 -14.18 13.98
C GLU A 277 34.76 -13.18 12.85
N VAL A 278 33.75 -12.38 12.52
CA VAL A 278 33.84 -11.28 11.54
C VAL A 278 34.64 -10.13 12.13
N GLN A 279 35.68 -9.71 11.41
CA GLN A 279 36.53 -8.57 11.80
C GLN A 279 36.20 -7.30 11.00
N VAL A 280 36.72 -6.17 11.47
CA VAL A 280 36.54 -4.85 10.81
C VAL A 280 37.06 -4.87 9.36
N GLU A 281 38.11 -5.65 9.08
CA GLU A 281 38.66 -5.82 7.73
C GLU A 281 37.66 -6.45 6.76
N ASP A 282 36.88 -7.41 7.22
CA ASP A 282 35.85 -8.08 6.42
C ASP A 282 34.75 -7.08 6.05
N ILE A 283 34.29 -6.26 7.01
CA ILE A 283 33.29 -5.21 6.77
C ILE A 283 33.83 -4.18 5.78
N LYS A 284 35.07 -3.71 5.93
CA LYS A 284 35.69 -2.75 5.01
C LYS A 284 35.77 -3.30 3.58
N ARG A 285 36.11 -4.58 3.44
CA ARG A 285 36.14 -5.26 2.14
C ARG A 285 34.76 -5.36 1.51
N VAL A 286 33.72 -5.65 2.28
CA VAL A 286 32.35 -5.70 1.76
C VAL A 286 31.87 -4.29 1.39
N TYR A 287 32.18 -3.29 2.21
CA TYR A 287 31.82 -1.89 1.97
C TYR A 287 32.46 -1.29 0.72
N SER A 288 33.61 -1.80 0.29
CA SER A 288 34.22 -1.42 -1.00
C SER A 288 33.61 -2.13 -2.20
N LEU A 289 33.05 -3.33 -2.01
CA LEU A 289 32.39 -4.10 -3.07
C LEU A 289 30.94 -3.64 -3.31
N PHE A 290 30.22 -3.28 -2.25
CA PHE A 290 28.81 -2.90 -2.32
C PHE A 290 28.64 -1.43 -1.96
N LEU A 291 28.18 -0.64 -2.93
CA LEU A 291 27.90 0.79 -2.74
C LEU A 291 26.48 1.00 -2.17
N ASP A 292 26.32 2.03 -1.35
CA ASP A 292 24.99 2.53 -0.94
C ASP A 292 24.39 3.43 -2.02
N GLU A 293 23.10 3.76 -1.85
CA GLU A 293 22.34 4.61 -2.77
C GLU A 293 23.00 5.98 -2.96
N SER A 294 23.42 6.65 -1.89
CA SER A 294 24.02 7.99 -1.97
C SER A 294 25.33 7.98 -2.75
N ARG A 295 26.24 7.04 -2.46
CA ARG A 295 27.48 6.87 -3.24
C ARG A 295 27.18 6.47 -4.68
N SER A 296 26.26 5.53 -4.89
CA SER A 296 25.88 5.10 -6.25
C SER A 296 25.31 6.25 -7.07
N SER A 297 24.54 7.16 -6.45
CA SER A 297 23.99 8.34 -7.09
C SER A 297 25.08 9.36 -7.45
N GLN A 298 26.12 9.49 -6.61
CA GLN A 298 27.29 10.33 -6.90
C GLN A 298 28.09 9.77 -8.08
N TYR A 299 28.39 8.46 -8.06
CA TYR A 299 29.02 7.78 -9.19
C TYR A 299 28.19 7.94 -10.48
N MET A 300 26.87 7.80 -10.40
CA MET A 300 26.01 7.99 -11.56
C MET A 300 26.09 9.42 -12.13
N LYS A 301 26.20 10.43 -11.27
CA LYS A 301 26.38 11.83 -11.69
C LYS A 301 27.76 12.07 -12.33
N GLU A 302 28.81 11.50 -11.77
CA GLU A 302 30.17 11.62 -12.33
C GLU A 302 30.28 10.99 -13.73
N TYR A 303 29.61 9.86 -13.94
CA TYR A 303 29.61 9.12 -15.21
C TYR A 303 28.34 9.37 -16.04
N GLN A 304 27.59 10.44 -15.75
CA GLN A 304 26.30 10.73 -16.38
C GLN A 304 26.39 10.76 -17.92
N ASP A 305 27.49 11.27 -18.46
CA ASP A 305 27.72 11.35 -19.91
C ASP A 305 27.84 9.98 -20.59
N SER A 306 28.20 8.94 -19.84
CA SER A 306 28.32 7.56 -20.32
C SER A 306 27.00 6.78 -20.19
N TYR A 307 26.01 7.30 -19.47
CA TYR A 307 24.71 6.65 -19.31
C TYR A 307 23.72 7.09 -20.39
N LEU A 308 22.89 6.14 -20.83
CA LEU A 308 21.80 6.40 -21.77
C LEU A 308 20.69 7.24 -21.10
N PHE A 309 20.04 8.12 -21.87
CA PHE A 309 18.97 9.02 -21.39
C PHE A 309 19.43 10.02 -20.32
N ASN A 310 20.61 10.61 -20.52
CA ASN A 310 21.21 11.61 -19.64
C ASN A 310 20.77 13.06 -19.91
N GLU A 311 19.84 13.26 -20.86
CA GLU A 311 19.25 14.55 -21.18
C GLU A 311 18.52 15.09 -19.94
N THR A 312 19.25 15.82 -19.10
CA THR A 312 18.67 16.66 -18.07
C THR A 312 17.78 17.67 -18.77
N THR A 313 16.47 17.52 -18.60
CA THR A 313 15.51 18.60 -18.79
C THR A 313 15.87 19.65 -17.74
N GLN A 314 16.84 20.52 -18.05
CA GLN A 314 17.06 21.70 -17.25
C GLN A 314 15.76 22.52 -17.35
N PRO A 315 15.09 22.85 -16.23
CA PRO A 315 14.00 23.80 -16.29
C PRO A 315 14.63 25.11 -16.73
N THR A 316 14.31 25.56 -17.95
CA THR A 316 14.60 26.91 -18.41
C THR A 316 13.91 27.84 -17.41
N MET A 317 14.70 28.44 -16.53
CA MET A 317 14.28 29.60 -15.77
C MET A 317 14.07 30.71 -16.79
N ASP A 318 12.85 30.82 -17.30
CA ASP A 318 12.42 31.97 -18.08
C ASP A 318 12.39 33.17 -17.14
N THR A 319 13.54 33.83 -16.98
CA THR A 319 13.59 35.22 -16.53
C THR A 319 13.20 36.08 -17.72
N SER A 320 11.94 36.51 -17.74
CA SER A 320 11.45 37.68 -18.48
C SER A 320 10.73 38.58 -17.50
#